data_AF-A0A8K0R795-F1
#
_entry.id   AF-A0A8K0R795-F1
#
_cell.length_a   1.000
_cell.length_b   1.000
_cell.length_c   1.000
_cell.angle_alpha   90.00
_cell.angle_beta   90.00
_cell.angle_gamma   90.00
#
_symmetry.space_group_name_H-M   'P 1'
#
loop_
_entity.id
_entity.type
_entity.pdbx_description
1 polymer ?
#
loop_
_entity_poly.entity_id
_entity_poly.type
_entity_poly.pdbx_seq_one_letter_code
_entity_poly.pdbx_strand_id
1 'polypeptide(L)'
;MPKACTLCSTPRPILIRCQIDETQKWHFVCPGACWKKVSGGVEDAKGLREEYPFYRYGGMWKDRSADGPMSAKKPRKVKERMKVEERARQEKQRLENGTIVQDAGS
;
A
#
# COMPACT_ATOMS: atom_id res chain seq x y z
N MET A 1 -8.26 18.95 4.67
CA MET A 1 -8.55 19.36 6.06
C MET A 1 -8.14 18.20 6.95
N PRO A 2 -7.24 18.42 7.92
CA PRO A 2 -6.66 17.35 8.71
C PRO A 2 -7.76 16.65 9.53
N LYS A 3 -7.76 15.33 9.51
CA LYS A 3 -8.69 14.53 10.30
C LYS A 3 -8.23 14.55 11.77
N ALA A 4 -9.18 14.49 12.69
CA ALA A 4 -8.88 14.45 14.12
C ALA A 4 -8.60 13.01 14.58
N CYS A 5 -7.65 12.88 15.52
CA CYS A 5 -7.44 11.63 16.25
C CYS A 5 -8.68 11.31 17.10
N THR A 6 -9.20 10.09 17.04
CA THR A 6 -10.36 9.67 17.86
C THR A 6 -10.08 9.79 19.36
N LEU A 7 -8.83 9.57 19.81
CA LEU A 7 -8.50 9.48 21.23
C LEU A 7 -8.15 10.82 21.90
N CYS A 8 -7.59 11.77 21.15
CA CYS A 8 -7.17 13.06 21.71
C CYS A 8 -7.77 14.26 20.98
N SER A 9 -8.64 14.02 20.00
CA SER A 9 -9.33 15.04 19.18
C SER A 9 -8.40 16.01 18.45
N THR A 10 -7.09 15.79 18.48
CA THR A 10 -6.09 16.65 17.86
C THR A 10 -6.08 16.40 16.35
N PRO A 11 -6.29 17.44 15.50
CA PRO A 11 -6.15 17.32 14.06
C PRO A 11 -4.70 17.01 13.68
N ARG A 12 -4.48 15.98 12.88
CA ARG A 12 -3.13 15.61 12.40
C ARG A 12 -3.16 15.35 10.89
N PRO A 13 -2.08 15.71 10.17
CA PRO A 13 -1.97 15.42 8.74
C PRO A 13 -1.71 13.94 8.46
N ILE A 14 -1.21 13.19 9.45
CA ILE A 14 -0.93 11.76 9.39
C ILE A 14 -1.57 11.07 10.59
N LEU A 15 -2.31 10.00 10.33
CA LEU A 15 -2.97 9.15 11.32
C LEU A 15 -2.77 7.68 10.97
N ILE A 16 -2.98 6.81 11.94
CA ILE A 16 -3.04 5.36 11.76
C ILE A 16 -4.50 4.98 11.76
N ARG A 17 -4.95 4.26 10.72
CA ARG A 17 -6.28 3.66 10.70
C ARG A 17 -6.20 2.32 11.44
N CYS A 18 -6.99 2.12 12.48
CA CYS A 18 -6.99 0.87 13.25
C CYS A 18 -8.36 0.57 13.88
N GLN A 19 -8.65 -0.70 14.10
CA GLN A 19 -9.72 -1.12 15.02
C GLN A 19 -9.10 -1.25 16.41
N ILE A 20 -9.83 -0.87 17.46
CA ILE A 20 -9.33 -0.87 18.85
C ILE A 20 -10.35 -1.40 19.86
N ASP A 21 -11.57 -1.71 19.41
CA ASP A 21 -12.70 -2.10 20.26
C ASP A 21 -13.51 -3.22 19.61
N GLU A 22 -14.42 -3.82 20.39
CA GLU A 22 -15.33 -4.89 19.96
C GLU A 22 -16.27 -4.49 18.82
N THR A 23 -16.48 -3.18 18.62
CA THR A 23 -17.38 -2.69 17.57
C THR A 23 -16.79 -2.88 16.18
N GLN A 24 -15.49 -3.20 16.08
CA GLN A 24 -14.75 -3.38 14.83
C GLN A 24 -14.82 -2.15 13.92
N LYS A 25 -15.13 -0.97 14.49
CA LYS A 25 -15.14 0.29 13.76
C LYS A 25 -13.71 0.74 13.51
N TRP A 26 -13.49 1.32 12.34
CA TRP A 26 -12.22 1.90 11.97
C TRP A 26 -12.07 3.28 12.61
N HIS A 27 -11.06 3.40 13.47
CA HIS A 27 -10.67 4.64 14.11
C HIS A 27 -9.44 5.23 13.45
N PHE A 28 -9.23 6.53 13.61
CA PHE A 28 -8.01 7.20 13.18
C PHE A 28 -7.27 7.73 14.40
N VAL A 29 -6.07 7.23 14.64
CA VAL A 29 -5.31 7.50 15.86
C VAL A 29 -3.97 8.15 15.50
N CYS A 30 -3.53 9.16 16.25
CA CYS A 30 -2.26 9.81 15.96
C CYS A 30 -1.06 8.89 16.28
N PRO A 31 -0.01 8.91 15.44
CA PRO A 31 1.23 8.22 15.75
C PRO A 31 1.84 8.76 17.06
N GLY A 32 2.49 7.90 17.83
CA GLY A 32 3.05 8.23 19.14
C GLY A 32 2.17 7.76 20.30
N ALA A 33 1.79 8.66 21.19
CA ALA A 33 1.15 8.30 22.47
C ALA A 33 -0.18 7.56 22.30
N CYS A 34 -1.07 8.06 21.44
CA CYS A 34 -2.39 7.45 21.27
C CYS A 34 -2.30 6.07 20.61
N TRP A 35 -1.43 5.89 19.62
CA TRP A 35 -1.21 4.59 19.00
C TRP A 35 -0.58 3.59 19.98
N LYS A 36 0.47 3.99 20.71
CA LYS A 36 1.10 3.13 21.72
C LYS A 36 0.11 2.64 22.78
N LYS A 37 -0.86 3.47 23.17
CA LYS A 37 -1.92 3.09 24.13
C LYS A 37 -2.86 1.99 23.63
N VAL A 38 -3.03 1.84 22.31
CA VAL A 38 -3.99 0.87 21.73
C VAL A 38 -3.33 -0.33 21.07
N SER A 39 -2.01 -0.29 20.86
CA SER A 39 -1.25 -1.37 20.21
C SER A 39 -0.09 -1.89 21.07
N GLY A 40 0.15 -1.31 22.24
CA GLY A 40 1.38 -1.51 23.01
C GLY A 40 2.63 -0.92 22.32
N GLY A 41 2.47 -0.17 21.22
CA GLY A 41 3.57 0.29 20.39
C GLY A 41 4.14 -0.78 19.45
N VAL A 42 3.44 -1.91 19.31
CA VAL A 42 3.83 -3.02 18.43
C VAL A 42 2.93 -3.03 17.20
N GLU A 43 3.54 -3.15 16.02
CA GLU A 43 2.80 -3.30 14.77
C GLU A 43 1.99 -4.62 14.80
N ASP A 44 0.68 -4.53 14.52
CA ASP A 44 -0.30 -5.62 14.66
C ASP A 44 -0.44 -6.26 16.05
N ALA A 45 0.03 -5.60 17.12
CA ALA A 45 0.04 -6.16 18.47
C ALA A 45 0.61 -7.60 18.49
N LYS A 46 1.65 -7.86 17.66
CA LYS A 46 2.25 -9.19 17.54
C LYS A 46 2.86 -9.60 18.89
N GLY A 47 2.28 -10.63 19.50
CA GLY A 47 2.65 -11.08 20.85
C GLY A 47 1.91 -10.38 22.00
N LEU A 48 1.01 -9.43 21.71
CA LEU A 48 0.18 -8.72 22.68
C LEU A 48 -1.33 -8.88 22.37
N ARG A 49 -1.71 -9.95 21.67
CA ARG A 49 -3.13 -10.20 21.32
C ARG A 49 -4.02 -10.41 22.55
N GLU A 50 -3.46 -10.88 23.66
CA GLU A 50 -4.21 -11.03 24.91
C GLU A 50 -4.53 -9.67 25.54
N GLU A 51 -3.61 -8.70 25.43
CA GLU A 51 -3.76 -7.35 25.97
C GLU A 51 -4.54 -6.43 25.00
N TYR A 52 -4.40 -6.65 23.69
CA TYR A 52 -5.07 -5.89 22.63
C TYR A 52 -5.83 -6.81 21.66
N PRO A 53 -6.87 -7.54 22.12
CA PRO A 53 -7.56 -8.55 21.33
C PRO A 53 -8.26 -7.99 20.09
N PHE A 54 -8.75 -6.76 20.19
CA PHE A 54 -9.48 -6.06 19.14
C PHE A 54 -8.61 -5.21 18.23
N TYR A 55 -7.31 -5.09 18.54
CA TYR A 55 -6.44 -4.25 17.74
C TYR A 55 -6.20 -4.87 16.36
N ARG A 56 -6.50 -4.09 15.30
CA ARG A 56 -6.19 -4.46 13.91
C ARG A 56 -5.63 -3.26 13.17
N TYR A 57 -4.48 -3.43 12.51
CA TYR A 57 -3.90 -2.39 11.69
C TYR A 57 -4.62 -2.27 10.35
N GLY A 58 -4.96 -1.04 9.99
CA GLY A 58 -5.68 -0.69 8.75
C GLY A 58 -4.87 0.19 7.80
N GLY A 59 -3.58 0.39 8.06
CA GLY A 59 -2.69 1.23 7.26
C GLY A 59 -2.59 2.69 7.75
N MET A 60 -1.62 3.42 7.18
CA MET A 60 -1.49 4.86 7.41
C MET A 60 -2.50 5.65 6.58
N TRP A 61 -3.09 6.65 7.22
CA TRP A 61 -3.90 7.69 6.60
C TRP A 61 -3.12 8.99 6.57
N LYS A 62 -3.15 9.68 5.43
CA LYS A 62 -2.55 11.00 5.26
C LYS A 62 -3.56 11.92 4.58
N ASP A 63 -3.56 13.19 4.95
CA ASP A 63 -4.38 14.20 4.27
C ASP A 63 -3.85 14.39 2.84
N ARG A 64 -4.62 13.91 1.86
CA ARG A 64 -4.28 13.96 0.44
C ARG A 64 -4.43 15.35 -0.18
N SER A 65 -4.97 16.31 0.58
CA SER A 65 -5.10 17.71 0.11
C SER A 65 -3.74 18.35 -0.20
N ALA A 66 -2.65 17.85 0.39
CA ALA A 66 -1.30 18.36 0.19
C ALA A 66 -0.58 17.77 -1.04
N ASP A 67 -0.98 16.59 -1.53
CA ASP A 67 -0.21 15.83 -2.53
C ASP A 67 -0.73 15.97 -3.98
N GLY A 68 -1.78 16.77 -4.20
CA GLY A 68 -2.46 16.85 -5.51
C GLY A 68 -3.15 15.53 -5.90
N PRO A 69 -3.76 15.43 -7.09
CA PRO A 69 -4.43 14.20 -7.51
C PRO A 69 -3.38 13.09 -7.73
N MET A 70 -3.21 12.22 -6.73
CA MET A 70 -2.47 10.97 -6.88
C MET A 70 -3.23 10.07 -7.86
N SER A 71 -2.95 10.23 -9.14
CA SER A 71 -3.46 9.32 -10.14
C SER A 71 -2.74 7.99 -9.98
N ALA A 72 -3.46 6.96 -9.54
CA ALA A 72 -3.01 5.57 -9.67
C ALA A 72 -2.77 5.16 -11.14
N LYS A 73 -3.06 6.05 -12.10
CA LYS A 73 -2.69 5.89 -13.51
C LYS A 73 -1.18 5.98 -13.64
N LYS A 74 -0.60 4.86 -14.09
CA LYS A 74 0.80 4.78 -14.53
C LYS A 74 1.08 5.94 -15.50
N PRO A 75 2.12 6.76 -15.26
CA PRO A 75 2.46 7.89 -16.13
C PRO A 75 2.60 7.42 -17.58
N ARG A 76 2.08 8.23 -18.53
CA ARG A 76 2.06 7.88 -19.96
C ARG A 76 3.43 7.45 -20.48
N LYS A 77 4.49 8.16 -20.09
CA LYS A 77 5.89 7.85 -20.46
C LYS A 77 6.33 6.43 -20.03
N VAL A 78 5.90 6.00 -18.83
CA VAL A 78 6.21 4.65 -18.32
C VAL A 78 5.41 3.59 -19.09
N LYS A 79 4.15 3.88 -19.42
CA LYS A 79 3.31 2.98 -20.23
C LYS A 79 3.87 2.80 -21.64
N GLU A 80 4.33 3.87 -22.28
CA GLU A 80 4.93 3.82 -23.62
C GLU A 80 6.25 3.04 -23.63
N ARG A 81 7.14 3.26 -22.65
CA ARG A 81 8.40 2.50 -22.55
C ARG A 81 8.17 0.99 -22.44
N MET A 82 7.24 0.56 -21.58
CA MET A 82 6.92 -0.86 -21.43
C MET A 82 6.36 -1.49 -22.71
N LYS A 83 5.54 -0.75 -23.46
CA LYS A 83 5.00 -1.23 -24.74
C LYS A 83 6.11 -1.44 -25.79
N VAL A 84 7.14 -0.59 -25.79
CA VAL A 84 8.31 -0.74 -26.66
C VAL A 84 9.15 -1.94 -26.24
N GLU A 85 9.45 -2.07 -24.94
CA GLU A 85 10.22 -3.21 -24.39
C GLU A 85 9.52 -4.54 -24.66
N GLU A 86 8.19 -4.61 -24.51
CA GLU A 86 7.41 -5.81 -24.77
C GLU A 86 7.40 -6.18 -26.26
N ARG A 87 7.25 -5.20 -27.15
CA ARG A 87 7.34 -5.44 -28.61
C ARG A 87 8.73 -5.95 -29.00
N ALA A 88 9.78 -5.36 -28.45
CA ALA A 88 11.16 -5.80 -28.70
C ALA A 88 11.39 -7.24 -28.20
N ARG A 89 10.82 -7.61 -27.05
CA ARG A 89 10.89 -8.99 -26.52
C ARG A 89 10.15 -9.99 -27.41
N GLN A 90 8.96 -9.64 -27.89
CA GLN A 90 8.18 -10.48 -28.80
C GLN A 90 8.89 -10.68 -30.15
N GLU A 91 9.51 -9.63 -30.68
CA GLU A 91 10.29 -9.69 -31.91
C GLU A 91 11.53 -10.58 -31.75
N LYS A 92 12.26 -10.42 -30.64
CA LYS A 92 13.41 -11.28 -30.32
C LYS A 92 13.01 -12.75 -30.19
N GLN A 93 11.92 -13.04 -29.48
CA GLN A 93 11.39 -14.40 -29.35
C GLN A 93 10.93 -14.98 -30.70
N ARG A 94 10.33 -14.17 -31.57
CA ARG A 94 9.94 -14.62 -32.91
C ARG A 94 11.14 -14.97 -33.78
N LEU A 95 12.22 -14.18 -33.71
CA LEU A 95 13.47 -14.46 -34.42
C LEU A 95 14.14 -15.72 -33.87
N GLU A 96 14.27 -15.85 -32.54
CA GLU A 96 14.84 -17.04 -31.89
C GLU A 96 14.04 -18.31 -32.21
N ASN A 97 12.70 -18.27 -32.15
CA ASN A 97 11.85 -19.40 -32.50
C ASN A 97 11.85 -19.73 -34.00
N GLY A 98 12.10 -18.74 -34.87
CA GLY A 98 12.25 -18.94 -36.30
C GLY A 98 13.55 -19.65 -36.69
N THR A 99 14.62 -19.46 -35.92
CA THR A 99 15.91 -20.12 -36.12
C THR A 99 15.88 -21.60 -35.74
N ILE A 100 15.11 -21.99 -34.72
CA ILE A 100 15.05 -23.39 -34.22
C ILE A 100 14.38 -24.36 -35.22
N VAL A 101 13.54 -23.88 -36.13
CA VAL A 101 12.79 -24.75 -37.09
C VAL A 101 13.66 -25.23 -38.27
N GLN A 102 14.87 -24.69 -38.46
CA GLN A 102 15.72 -25.01 -39.62
C GLN A 102 16.74 -26.15 -39.39
N ASP A 103 16.93 -26.62 -38.16
CA ASP A 103 17.95 -27.64 -37.81
C ASP A 103 17.39 -29.04 -37.48
N ALA A 104 16.10 -29.31 -37.75
CA ALA A 104 15.44 -30.60 -37.46
C ALA A 104 14.98 -31.36 -38.71
N GLY A 105 15.73 -31.28 -39.81
CA GLY A 105 15.44 -32.04 -41.02
C GLY A 105 16.70 -32.34 -41.81
N SER A 106 17.38 -33.44 -41.47
CA SER A 106 18.40 -34.07 -42.30
C SER A 106 18.17 -35.57 -42.37
#